data_AF-A0A3B0T4E5-F1
#
_entry.id   AF-A0A3B0T4E5-F1
#
_cell.length_a   1.000
_cell.length_b   1.000
_cell.length_c   1.000
_cell.angle_alpha   90.00
_cell.angle_beta   90.00
_cell.angle_gamma   90.00
#
_symmetry.space_group_name_H-M   'P 1'
#
loop_
_entity.id
_entity.type
_entity.pdbx_description
1 polymer ?
#
loop_
_entity_poly.entity_id
_entity_poly.type
_entity_poly.pdbx_seq_one_letter_code
_entity_poly.pdbx_strand_id
1 'polypeptide(L)'
;MKKKLSVLLAFTVLVILFSCDKGGDNSNCSECEGGEITICDLGNGKAVAKGNGKEVEVTYNDGSDWDVVVAAACDQFSTSSSCYECDGPNVEVFDICKTEDGITVNGKLVKDTKTTSLEDAVAALEANETNEEVFENLACQKK
;
A
#
# COMPACT_ATOMS: atom_id res chain seq x y z
N MET A 1 -15.43 23.13 -11.16
CA MET A 1 -13.97 23.32 -11.21
C MET A 1 -13.34 22.53 -10.08
N LYS A 2 -12.76 21.35 -10.36
CA LYS A 2 -12.16 20.48 -9.34
C LYS A 2 -10.72 20.97 -9.09
N LYS A 3 -10.45 21.48 -7.89
CA LYS A 3 -9.11 21.92 -7.47
C LYS A 3 -8.21 20.69 -7.37
N LYS A 4 -7.14 20.66 -8.16
CA LYS A 4 -6.07 19.66 -8.04
C LYS A 4 -5.28 19.98 -6.78
N LEU A 5 -5.31 19.07 -5.82
CA LEU A 5 -4.54 19.14 -4.58
C LEU A 5 -3.13 18.63 -4.88
N SER A 6 -2.19 19.54 -5.11
CA SER A 6 -0.76 19.19 -5.24
C SER A 6 -0.19 18.96 -3.84
N VAL A 7 -0.02 17.70 -3.45
CA VAL A 7 0.69 17.33 -2.23
C VAL A 7 2.16 17.16 -2.59
N LEU A 8 3.00 18.10 -2.15
CA LEU A 8 4.45 18.04 -2.27
C LEU A 8 4.98 17.35 -1.00
N LEU A 9 5.23 16.04 -1.05
CA LEU A 9 5.79 15.29 0.08
C LEU A 9 7.29 15.10 -0.14
N ALA A 10 8.08 15.93 0.55
CA ALA A 10 9.52 15.76 0.69
C ALA A 10 9.78 14.82 1.87
N PHE A 11 10.20 13.59 1.62
CA PHE A 11 10.70 12.70 2.67
C PHE A 11 11.96 11.97 2.20
N THR A 12 13.06 12.34 2.84
CA THR A 12 14.36 11.68 2.80
C THR A 12 14.26 10.38 3.60
N VAL A 13 14.19 9.20 2.96
CA VAL A 13 14.27 7.92 3.66
C VAL A 13 15.05 6.87 2.86
N LEU A 14 16.08 6.38 3.56
CA LEU A 14 16.86 5.14 3.46
C LEU A 14 16.46 4.10 2.40
N VAL A 15 17.38 3.86 1.46
CA VAL A 15 17.30 2.91 0.35
C VAL A 15 17.39 1.46 0.86
N ILE A 16 16.28 0.72 0.77
CA ILE A 16 16.29 -0.75 0.78
C ILE A 16 16.13 -1.18 -0.69
N LEU A 17 17.17 -1.83 -1.21
CA LEU A 17 17.30 -2.25 -2.61
C LEU A 17 16.32 -3.38 -2.93
N PHE A 18 15.16 -3.06 -3.49
CA PHE A 18 14.39 -4.02 -4.28
C PHE A 18 14.90 -3.94 -5.73
N SER A 19 15.67 -4.94 -6.14
CA SER A 19 16.13 -5.12 -7.51
C SER A 19 14.94 -5.35 -8.42
N CYS A 20 14.50 -4.32 -9.13
CA CYS A 20 13.63 -4.48 -10.30
C CYS A 20 14.52 -4.86 -11.48
N ASP A 21 14.37 -6.08 -11.99
CA ASP A 21 15.10 -6.56 -13.16
C ASP A 21 14.42 -6.04 -14.44
N LYS A 22 15.21 -5.44 -15.33
CA LYS A 22 14.72 -4.77 -16.54
C LYS A 22 14.48 -5.84 -17.60
N GLY A 23 13.26 -6.38 -17.65
CA GLY A 23 12.81 -7.28 -18.73
C GLY A 23 13.07 -6.64 -20.10
N GLY A 24 13.87 -7.31 -20.93
CA GLY A 24 14.36 -6.77 -22.19
C GLY A 24 13.30 -6.68 -23.29
N ASP A 25 13.16 -5.50 -23.89
CA ASP A 25 13.02 -5.24 -25.34
C ASP A 25 12.50 -3.82 -25.55
N ASN A 26 13.39 -2.82 -25.70
CA ASN A 26 13.08 -1.48 -26.24
C ASN A 26 11.83 -0.76 -25.68
N SER A 27 11.28 -1.23 -24.56
CA SER A 27 10.05 -0.78 -23.96
C SER A 27 10.43 0.21 -22.89
N ASN A 28 9.87 1.39 -23.02
CA ASN A 28 9.79 2.45 -22.02
C ASN A 28 8.95 2.02 -20.81
N CYS A 29 8.98 0.74 -20.45
CA CYS A 29 8.18 0.13 -19.41
C CYS A 29 9.06 -0.67 -18.43
N SER A 30 8.59 -0.77 -17.19
CA SER A 30 9.12 -1.63 -16.14
C SER A 30 8.00 -2.44 -15.51
N GLU A 31 8.37 -3.50 -14.80
CA GLU A 31 7.42 -4.37 -14.11
C GLU A 31 7.74 -4.46 -12.62
N CYS A 32 6.73 -4.77 -11.81
CA CYS A 32 6.87 -5.09 -10.39
C CYS A 32 5.82 -6.11 -9.94
N GLU A 33 5.91 -6.53 -8.66
CA GLU A 33 5.11 -7.65 -8.11
C GLU A 33 5.22 -8.91 -8.99
N GLY A 34 6.44 -9.29 -9.36
CA GLY A 34 6.69 -10.50 -10.16
C GLY A 34 6.17 -10.47 -11.59
N GLY A 35 5.83 -9.29 -12.14
CA GLY A 35 5.36 -9.12 -13.52
C GLY A 35 3.86 -8.82 -13.66
N GLU A 36 3.11 -8.75 -12.55
CA GLU A 36 1.66 -8.52 -12.59
C GLU A 36 1.28 -7.05 -12.85
N ILE A 37 2.20 -6.12 -12.55
CA ILE A 37 2.00 -4.70 -12.78
C ILE A 37 3.03 -4.23 -13.80
N THR A 38 2.56 -3.60 -14.88
CA THR A 38 3.38 -2.99 -15.91
C THR A 38 3.25 -1.47 -15.84
N ILE A 39 4.37 -0.76 -15.82
CA ILE A 39 4.47 0.69 -15.73
C ILE A 39 5.18 1.18 -16.97
N CYS A 40 4.51 1.98 -17.79
CA CYS A 40 5.04 2.51 -19.05
C CYS A 40 5.12 4.04 -19.02
N ASP A 41 6.29 4.59 -19.33
CA ASP A 41 6.53 6.01 -19.57
C ASP A 41 5.70 6.46 -20.79
N LEU A 42 5.02 7.60 -20.73
CA LEU A 42 4.26 8.20 -21.84
C LEU A 42 4.94 9.45 -22.42
N GLY A 43 6.09 9.83 -21.86
CA GLY A 43 6.82 11.05 -22.10
C GLY A 43 6.23 12.26 -21.37
N ASN A 44 6.99 13.35 -21.34
CA ASN A 44 6.57 14.63 -20.74
C ASN A 44 6.19 14.52 -19.25
N GLY A 45 6.93 13.72 -18.49
CA GLY A 45 6.71 13.54 -17.05
C GLY A 45 5.42 12.77 -16.74
N LYS A 46 5.03 11.81 -17.58
CA LYS A 46 3.84 10.97 -17.38
C LYS A 46 4.18 9.51 -17.56
N ALA A 47 3.57 8.66 -16.75
CA ALA A 47 3.57 7.21 -16.92
C ALA A 47 2.16 6.66 -16.71
N VAL A 48 1.90 5.47 -17.24
CA VAL A 48 0.70 4.68 -16.96
C VAL A 48 1.13 3.38 -16.32
N ALA A 49 0.53 3.06 -15.18
CA ALA A 49 0.67 1.77 -14.54
C ALA A 49 -0.62 0.97 -14.73
N LYS A 50 -0.48 -0.31 -15.05
CA LYS A 50 -1.58 -1.25 -15.32
C LYS A 50 -1.32 -2.55 -14.59
N GLY A 51 -2.32 -3.04 -13.88
CA GLY A 51 -2.24 -4.28 -13.11
C GLY A 51 -3.54 -4.50 -12.33
N ASN A 52 -3.87 -5.74 -11.98
CA ASN A 52 -5.03 -6.06 -11.14
C ASN A 52 -6.37 -5.48 -11.63
N GLY A 53 -6.56 -5.37 -12.96
CA GLY A 53 -7.76 -4.79 -13.57
C GLY A 53 -7.90 -3.26 -13.39
N LYS A 54 -6.88 -2.59 -12.84
CA LYS A 54 -6.79 -1.15 -12.61
C LYS A 54 -5.79 -0.52 -13.59
N GLU A 55 -6.02 0.76 -13.90
CA GLU A 55 -5.09 1.61 -14.65
C GLU A 55 -4.93 2.93 -13.91
N VAL A 56 -3.70 3.39 -13.70
CA VAL A 56 -3.37 4.63 -12.97
C VAL A 56 -2.41 5.47 -13.80
N GLU A 57 -2.74 6.74 -13.98
CA GLU A 57 -1.81 7.73 -14.55
C GLU A 57 -0.94 8.31 -13.42
N VAL A 58 0.38 8.25 -13.60
CA VAL A 58 1.38 8.81 -12.70
C VAL A 58 2.00 10.02 -13.38
N THR A 59 2.11 11.14 -12.66
CA THR A 59 2.82 12.33 -13.13
C THR A 59 4.09 12.50 -12.31
N TYR A 60 5.22 12.72 -12.97
CA TYR A 60 6.54 12.91 -12.37
C TYR A 60 7.28 14.07 -13.07
N ASN A 61 8.37 14.54 -12.45
CA ASN A 61 9.17 15.59 -13.06
C ASN A 61 10.05 15.00 -14.15
N ASP A 62 10.13 15.68 -15.30
CA ASP A 62 11.04 15.28 -16.37
C ASP A 62 12.49 15.33 -15.85
N GLY A 63 13.17 14.18 -15.84
CA GLY A 63 14.47 13.98 -15.19
C GLY A 63 14.44 13.29 -13.81
N SER A 64 13.28 12.93 -13.28
CA SER A 64 13.18 12.00 -12.15
C SER A 64 13.79 10.64 -12.49
N ASP A 65 14.40 10.00 -11.49
CA ASP A 65 14.91 8.63 -11.63
C ASP A 65 13.74 7.68 -11.94
N TRP A 66 13.85 6.95 -13.05
CA TRP A 66 12.79 6.05 -13.52
C TRP A 66 12.49 4.97 -12.49
N ASP A 67 13.49 4.47 -11.76
CA ASP A 67 13.28 3.43 -10.76
C ASP A 67 12.46 3.96 -9.57
N VAL A 68 12.58 5.27 -9.25
CA VAL A 68 11.74 5.94 -8.25
C VAL A 68 10.30 6.10 -8.75
N VAL A 69 10.13 6.46 -10.02
CA VAL A 69 8.80 6.56 -10.65
C VAL A 69 8.10 5.19 -10.64
N VAL A 70 8.83 4.14 -11.01
CA VAL A 70 8.34 2.76 -11.01
C VAL A 70 7.95 2.33 -9.61
N ALA A 71 8.80 2.53 -8.59
CA ALA A 71 8.47 2.16 -7.22
C ALA A 71 7.19 2.88 -6.71
N ALA A 72 7.08 4.18 -6.93
CA ALA A 72 5.89 4.95 -6.54
C ALA A 72 4.63 4.52 -7.30
N ALA A 73 4.77 4.18 -8.58
CA ALA A 73 3.69 3.66 -9.40
C ALA A 73 3.26 2.27 -8.95
N CYS A 74 4.21 1.38 -8.68
CA CYS A 74 3.99 0.03 -8.15
C CYS A 74 3.24 0.06 -6.83
N ASP A 75 3.59 0.99 -5.93
CA ASP A 75 2.90 1.17 -4.65
C ASP A 75 1.39 1.46 -4.81
N GLN A 76 0.97 2.10 -5.91
CA GLN A 76 -0.45 2.31 -6.23
C GLN A 76 -1.24 1.03 -6.54
N PHE A 77 -0.51 -0.06 -6.80
CA PHE A 77 -1.00 -1.39 -7.15
C PHE A 77 -0.57 -2.46 -6.17
N SER A 78 0.39 -2.15 -5.29
CA SER A 78 0.74 -3.00 -4.17
C SER A 78 -0.48 -3.07 -3.27
N THR A 79 -1.31 -4.07 -3.57
CA THR A 79 -2.19 -4.71 -2.62
C THR A 79 -1.36 -5.62 -1.73
N SER A 80 -0.09 -5.26 -1.40
CA SER A 80 0.66 -5.95 -0.36
C SER A 80 -0.35 -6.25 0.71
N SER A 81 -0.44 -7.52 1.04
CA SER A 81 -1.43 -8.19 1.86
C SER A 81 -1.51 -7.54 3.23
N SER A 82 -2.07 -6.34 3.24
CA SER A 82 -2.11 -5.40 4.35
C SER A 82 -3.37 -5.71 5.13
N CYS A 83 -3.59 -7.01 5.32
CA CYS A 83 -4.57 -7.59 6.18
C CYS A 83 -3.84 -8.47 7.18
N TYR A 84 -4.19 -8.32 8.44
CA TYR A 84 -3.91 -9.33 9.44
C TYR A 84 -5.16 -10.14 9.66
N GLU A 85 -5.02 -11.46 9.71
CA GLU A 85 -6.04 -12.35 10.25
C GLU A 85 -5.85 -12.40 11.76
N CYS A 86 -6.87 -12.03 12.52
CA CYS A 86 -6.84 -12.05 13.97
C CYS A 86 -7.75 -13.15 14.49
N ASP A 87 -7.24 -13.93 15.43
CA ASP A 87 -7.94 -15.02 16.10
C ASP A 87 -7.78 -14.91 17.63
N GLY A 88 -8.78 -15.36 18.36
CA GLY A 88 -8.81 -15.31 19.81
C GLY A 88 -9.91 -16.18 20.41
N PRO A 89 -9.80 -16.58 21.68
CA PRO A 89 -10.74 -17.50 22.33
C PRO A 89 -12.18 -16.97 22.43
N ASN A 90 -12.35 -15.64 22.40
CA ASN A 90 -13.62 -14.95 22.64
C ASN A 90 -14.19 -14.24 21.40
N VAL A 91 -13.58 -14.46 20.23
CA VAL A 91 -13.98 -13.84 18.95
C VAL A 91 -13.89 -14.84 17.81
N GLU A 92 -14.76 -14.67 16.82
CA GLU A 92 -14.55 -15.36 15.54
C GLU A 92 -13.40 -14.70 14.79
N VAL A 93 -12.69 -15.50 13.99
CA VAL A 93 -11.60 -15.03 13.12
C VAL A 93 -12.06 -13.84 12.28
N PHE A 94 -11.26 -12.77 12.26
CA PHE A 94 -11.59 -11.55 11.52
C PHE A 94 -10.36 -10.89 10.91
N ASP A 95 -10.59 -10.09 9.86
CA ASP A 95 -9.52 -9.40 9.14
C ASP A 95 -9.40 -7.94 9.56
N ILE A 96 -8.18 -7.46 9.70
CA ILE A 96 -7.87 -6.03 9.87
C ILE A 96 -7.05 -5.59 8.68
N CYS A 97 -7.58 -4.68 7.85
CA CYS A 97 -6.91 -4.27 6.62
C CYS A 97 -6.66 -2.76 6.53
N LYS A 98 -5.56 -2.34 5.91
CA LYS A 98 -5.31 -0.93 5.54
C LYS A 98 -5.90 -0.63 4.15
N THR A 99 -6.57 0.50 4.06
CA THR A 99 -7.15 1.05 2.83
C THR A 99 -6.79 2.54 2.69
N GLU A 100 -7.10 3.14 1.53
CA GLU A 100 -6.92 4.58 1.30
C GLU A 100 -7.73 5.46 2.29
N ASP A 101 -8.85 4.93 2.77
CA ASP A 101 -9.76 5.63 3.69
C ASP A 101 -9.40 5.43 5.17
N GLY A 102 -8.52 4.47 5.49
CA GLY A 102 -8.11 4.14 6.85
C GLY A 102 -8.02 2.64 7.11
N ILE A 103 -8.13 2.25 8.38
CA ILE A 103 -8.15 0.85 8.81
C ILE A 103 -9.57 0.32 8.72
N THR A 104 -9.72 -0.89 8.22
CA THR A 104 -10.98 -1.64 8.20
C THR A 104 -10.86 -2.86 9.10
N VAL A 105 -11.93 -3.19 9.82
CA VAL A 105 -12.05 -4.41 10.64
C VAL A 105 -13.24 -5.18 10.11
N ASN A 106 -13.01 -6.40 9.64
CA ASN A 106 -13.97 -7.24 8.93
C ASN A 106 -14.71 -6.47 7.81
N GLY A 107 -13.93 -5.72 7.01
CA GLY A 107 -14.42 -4.87 5.93
C GLY A 107 -15.13 -3.58 6.36
N LYS A 108 -15.24 -3.28 7.66
CA LYS A 108 -15.86 -2.04 8.17
C LYS A 108 -14.80 -1.01 8.52
N LEU A 109 -14.90 0.18 7.94
CA LEU A 109 -13.99 1.30 8.21
C LEU A 109 -14.09 1.76 9.67
N VAL A 110 -12.94 1.80 10.35
CA VAL A 110 -12.79 2.38 11.68
C VAL A 110 -12.51 3.87 11.52
N LYS A 111 -13.32 4.70 12.18
CA LYS A 111 -13.18 6.17 12.11
C LYS A 111 -11.83 6.61 12.65
N ASP A 112 -11.32 7.71 12.11
CA ASP A 112 -10.12 8.41 12.59
C ASP A 112 -8.81 7.59 12.53
N THR A 113 -8.77 6.54 11.69
CA THR A 113 -7.58 5.68 11.50
C THR A 113 -6.84 5.95 10.20
N LYS A 114 -7.14 7.06 9.51
CA LYS A 114 -6.53 7.37 8.22
C LYS A 114 -5.01 7.46 8.28
N THR A 115 -4.48 8.06 9.35
CA THR A 115 -3.04 8.22 9.60
C THR A 115 -2.40 7.07 10.38
N THR A 116 -3.20 6.17 10.95
CA THR A 116 -2.72 5.02 11.74
C THR A 116 -2.11 3.98 10.83
N SER A 117 -0.92 3.46 11.17
CA SER A 117 -0.35 2.31 10.46
C SER A 117 -1.16 1.04 10.78
N LEU A 118 -1.04 0.01 9.95
CA LEU A 118 -1.73 -1.26 10.20
C LEU A 118 -1.12 -1.98 11.40
N GLU A 119 0.20 -1.93 11.50
CA GLU A 119 0.99 -2.53 12.56
C GLU A 119 0.64 -1.92 13.93
N ASP A 120 0.49 -0.60 14.02
CA ASP A 120 0.08 0.05 15.27
C ASP A 120 -1.36 -0.33 15.66
N ALA A 121 -2.27 -0.44 14.68
CA ALA A 121 -3.64 -0.84 14.94
C ALA A 121 -3.74 -2.28 15.47
N VAL A 122 -2.94 -3.19 14.90
CA VAL A 122 -2.83 -4.58 15.35
C VAL A 122 -2.22 -4.65 16.75
N ALA A 123 -1.09 -3.98 16.97
CA ALA A 123 -0.40 -3.97 18.26
C ALA A 123 -1.29 -3.43 19.39
N ALA A 124 -2.10 -2.40 19.11
CA ALA A 124 -3.05 -1.85 20.08
C ALA A 124 -4.15 -2.86 20.46
N LEU A 125 -4.64 -3.67 19.51
CA LEU A 125 -5.66 -4.68 19.76
C LEU A 125 -5.09 -5.87 20.54
N GLU A 126 -3.90 -6.35 20.18
CA GLU A 126 -3.23 -7.44 20.91
C GLU A 126 -2.80 -7.02 22.32
N ALA A 127 -2.39 -5.75 22.51
CA ALA A 127 -2.05 -5.22 23.84
C ALA A 127 -3.25 -5.16 24.78
N ASN A 128 -4.47 -5.02 24.24
CA ASN A 128 -5.73 -4.99 24.98
C ASN A 128 -5.67 -4.13 26.25
N GLU A 129 -5.15 -2.89 26.16
CA GLU A 129 -4.88 -2.04 27.33
C GLU A 129 -6.14 -1.70 28.14
N THR A 130 -7.31 -1.72 27.51
CA THR A 130 -8.61 -1.50 28.15
C THR A 130 -9.18 -2.76 28.82
N ASN A 131 -8.48 -3.90 28.71
CA ASN A 131 -8.83 -5.18 29.31
C ASN A 131 -10.25 -5.65 28.93
N GLU A 132 -10.56 -5.56 27.64
CA GLU A 132 -11.82 -6.02 27.07
C GLU A 132 -11.76 -7.55 26.89
N GLU A 133 -12.75 -8.28 27.43
CA GLU A 133 -12.82 -9.75 27.39
C GLU A 133 -12.72 -10.29 25.95
N VAL A 134 -13.31 -9.57 25.00
CA VAL A 134 -13.35 -9.91 23.57
C VAL A 134 -11.96 -9.94 22.91
N PHE A 135 -10.96 -9.23 23.47
CA PHE A 135 -9.60 -9.19 22.94
C PHE A 135 -8.58 -9.94 23.81
N GLU A 136 -9.01 -10.67 24.83
CA GLU A 136 -8.10 -11.50 25.64
C GLU A 136 -7.41 -12.58 24.80
N ASN A 137 -6.08 -12.63 24.84
CA ASN A 137 -5.24 -13.55 24.07
C ASN A 137 -5.48 -13.48 22.55
N LEU A 138 -5.91 -12.32 22.04
CA LEU A 138 -5.99 -12.06 20.61
C LEU A 138 -4.58 -12.15 19.99
N ALA A 139 -4.46 -12.84 18.87
CA ALA A 139 -3.24 -12.91 18.08
C ALA A 139 -3.55 -12.69 16.60
N CYS A 140 -2.76 -11.85 15.96
CA CYS A 140 -2.93 -11.44 14.58
C CYS A 140 -1.73 -11.88 13.74
N GLN A 141 -2.00 -12.47 12.57
CA GLN A 141 -0.99 -12.94 11.64
C GLN A 141 -1.17 -12.25 10.29
N LYS A 142 -0.06 -11.77 9.73
CA LYS A 142 -0.06 -11.13 8.42
C LYS A 142 -0.44 -12.17 7.34
N LYS A 143 -1.39 -11.83 6.47
CA LYS A 143 -1.79 -12.64 5.33
C LYS A 143 -0.78 -12.59 4.18
#